data_AF-A0A352T719-F1
#
_entry.id   AF-A0A352T719-F1
#
_cell.length_a   1.000
_cell.length_b   1.000
_cell.length_c   1.000
_cell.angle_alpha   90.00
_cell.angle_beta   90.00
_cell.angle_gamma   90.00
#
_symmetry.space_group_name_H-M   'P 1'
#
loop_
_entity.id
_entity.type
_entity.pdbx_description
1 polymer ?
#
loop_
_entity_poly.entity_id
_entity_poly.type
_entity_poly.pdbx_seq_one_letter_code
_entity_poly.pdbx_strand_id
1 'polypeptide(L)'
;MDFLNQIARTCSMETISRETVRMILSNHEKLIWWIWQMPLYFETKSQIFVHAGVDEEAGEYWMWGASDNTLLGKFPATKGKFYKTIIAGHVGTCSRDLAADRSYHDVYYDGESHYYIDRYSRNI
;
A
#
# COMPACT_ATOMS: atom_id res chain seq x y z
N MET A 1 12.57 22.41 12.55
CA MET A 1 12.06 22.86 11.24
C MET A 1 13.09 23.69 10.47
N ASP A 2 13.87 24.55 11.13
CA ASP A 2 14.81 25.45 10.44
C ASP A 2 15.95 24.77 9.69
N PHE A 3 16.50 23.65 10.22
CA PHE A 3 17.59 22.92 9.56
C PHE A 3 17.20 22.38 8.18
N LEU A 4 16.10 21.60 8.09
CA LEU A 4 15.65 21.02 6.81
C LEU A 4 15.31 22.09 5.76
N ASN A 5 14.70 23.22 6.18
CA ASN A 5 14.42 24.34 5.29
C ASN A 5 15.69 25.01 4.74
N GLN A 6 16.78 24.98 5.50
CA GLN A 6 18.05 25.56 5.11
C GLN A 6 18.80 24.68 4.11
N ILE A 7 18.86 23.37 4.33
CA ILE A 7 19.50 22.40 3.41
C ILE A 7 18.65 22.15 2.15
N ALA A 8 17.31 22.19 2.23
CA ALA A 8 16.43 21.97 1.08
C ALA A 8 16.65 23.00 -0.05
N ARG A 9 17.16 24.19 0.27
CA ARG A 9 17.44 25.26 -0.71
C ARG A 9 18.81 25.14 -1.38
N THR A 10 19.72 24.33 -0.85
CA THR A 10 21.13 24.30 -1.28
C THR A 10 21.69 22.91 -1.56
N CYS A 11 20.95 21.84 -1.27
CA CYS A 11 21.43 20.47 -1.39
C CYS A 11 20.65 19.64 -2.43
N SER A 12 21.29 18.57 -2.91
CA SER A 12 20.67 17.60 -3.80
C SER A 12 19.53 16.83 -3.12
N MET A 13 18.58 16.32 -3.91
CA MET A 13 17.48 15.49 -3.42
C MET A 13 17.96 14.25 -2.66
N GLU A 14 19.07 13.66 -3.10
CA GLU A 14 19.71 12.53 -2.42
C GLU A 14 20.18 12.92 -1.01
N THR A 15 20.82 14.08 -0.87
CA THR A 15 21.28 14.58 0.44
C THR A 15 20.10 14.87 1.35
N ILE A 16 19.05 15.50 0.83
CA ILE A 16 17.81 15.76 1.58
C ILE A 16 17.17 14.44 2.03
N SER A 17 17.07 13.45 1.14
CA SER A 17 16.51 12.13 1.45
C SER A 17 17.30 11.42 2.55
N ARG A 18 18.63 11.37 2.42
CA ARG A 18 19.52 10.75 3.41
C ARG A 18 19.40 11.41 4.79
N GLU A 19 19.45 12.74 4.85
CA GLU A 19 19.32 13.45 6.14
C GLU A 19 17.92 13.30 6.73
N THR A 20 16.87 13.28 5.90
CA THR A 20 15.49 13.02 6.34
C THR A 20 15.36 11.63 6.96
N VAL A 21 15.85 10.59 6.28
CA VAL A 21 15.88 9.22 6.82
C VAL A 21 16.65 9.18 8.14
N ARG A 22 17.82 9.80 8.21
CA ARG A 22 18.62 9.88 9.44
C ARG A 22 17.83 10.50 10.59
N MET A 23 17.16 11.63 10.33
CA MET A 23 16.35 12.34 11.33
C MET A 23 15.13 11.53 11.77
N ILE A 24 14.47 10.81 10.85
CA ILE A 24 13.34 9.93 11.20
C ILE A 24 13.83 8.83 12.13
N LEU A 25 14.92 8.14 11.75
CA LEU A 25 15.46 7.02 12.54
C LEU A 25 15.96 7.48 13.92
N SER A 26 16.58 8.66 14.02
CA SER A 26 17.12 9.16 15.29
C SER A 26 16.06 9.68 16.26
N ASN A 27 14.94 10.23 15.75
CA ASN A 27 13.94 10.90 16.58
C ASN A 27 12.67 10.06 16.80
N HIS A 28 12.45 9.04 15.97
CA HIS A 28 11.21 8.26 15.95
C HIS A 28 11.45 6.75 16.01
N GLU A 29 12.53 6.30 16.67
CA GLU A 29 12.90 4.88 16.78
C GLU A 29 11.73 3.97 17.18
N LYS A 30 10.90 4.39 18.14
CA LYS A 30 9.75 3.62 18.65
C LYS A 30 8.65 3.49 17.61
N LEU A 31 8.43 4.54 16.82
CA LEU A 31 7.44 4.52 15.74
C LEU A 31 7.92 3.61 14.60
N ILE A 32 9.20 3.71 14.22
CA ILE A 32 9.80 2.85 13.20
C ILE A 32 9.72 1.38 13.63
N TRP A 33 10.09 1.10 14.88
CA TRP A 33 9.98 -0.25 15.43
C TRP A 33 8.54 -0.76 15.41
N TRP A 34 7.57 0.06 15.81
CA TRP A 34 6.15 -0.30 15.77
C TRP A 34 5.68 -0.62 14.35
N ILE A 35 6.01 0.22 13.35
CA ILE A 35 5.66 -0.04 11.93
C ILE A 35 6.28 -1.35 11.45
N TRP A 36 7.54 -1.62 11.83
CA TRP A 36 8.22 -2.87 11.48
C TRP A 36 7.59 -4.13 12.08
N GLN A 37 6.84 -4.01 13.18
CA GLN A 37 6.13 -5.14 13.78
C GLN A 37 4.71 -5.33 13.22
N MET A 38 4.24 -4.44 12.33
CA MET A 38 2.90 -4.58 11.77
C MET A 38 2.81 -5.79 10.84
N PRO A 39 1.74 -6.58 10.92
CA PRO A 39 1.52 -7.68 10.00
C PRO A 39 1.28 -7.15 8.57
N LEU A 40 1.87 -7.81 7.58
CA LEU A 40 1.71 -7.44 6.17
C LEU A 40 0.31 -7.79 5.63
N TYR A 41 -0.36 -8.75 6.27
CA TYR A 41 -1.72 -9.15 5.97
C TYR A 41 -2.43 -9.69 7.22
N PHE A 42 -3.74 -9.76 7.17
CA PHE A 42 -4.57 -10.47 8.14
C PHE A 42 -5.53 -11.41 7.41
N GLU A 43 -5.58 -12.67 7.80
CA GLU A 43 -6.38 -13.69 7.14
C GLU A 43 -7.49 -14.21 8.07
N THR A 44 -8.69 -14.38 7.51
CA THR A 44 -9.81 -15.09 8.12
C THR A 44 -10.14 -16.35 7.32
N LYS A 45 -11.19 -17.07 7.74
CA LYS A 45 -11.68 -18.25 7.00
C LYS A 45 -12.05 -17.93 5.55
N SER A 46 -12.58 -16.73 5.28
CA SER A 46 -13.12 -16.35 3.97
C SER A 46 -12.50 -15.08 3.38
N GLN A 47 -11.66 -14.36 4.11
CA GLN A 47 -11.15 -13.05 3.70
C GLN A 47 -9.64 -12.92 3.91
N ILE A 48 -9.01 -12.10 3.08
CA ILE A 48 -7.62 -11.67 3.19
C ILE A 48 -7.61 -10.15 3.18
N PHE A 49 -7.06 -9.55 4.22
CA PHE A 49 -6.80 -8.12 4.31
C PHE A 49 -5.32 -7.88 4.04
N VAL A 50 -5.00 -7.06 3.05
CA VAL A 50 -3.62 -6.84 2.59
C VAL A 50 -3.45 -5.41 2.10
N HIS A 51 -2.24 -4.85 2.12
CA HIS A 51 -2.05 -3.47 1.67
C HIS A 51 -2.31 -3.30 0.17
N ALA A 52 -1.73 -4.12 -0.70
CA ALA A 52 -1.86 -3.98 -2.16
C ALA A 52 -2.52 -5.18 -2.85
N GLY A 53 -2.16 -6.41 -2.46
CA GLY A 53 -2.76 -7.62 -3.04
C GLY A 53 -1.96 -8.87 -2.75
N VAL A 54 -2.41 -10.00 -3.30
CA VAL A 54 -1.74 -11.31 -3.20
C VAL A 54 -1.43 -11.86 -4.58
N ASP A 55 -0.65 -12.93 -4.70
CA ASP A 55 -0.53 -13.67 -5.95
C ASP A 55 -1.70 -14.66 -6.06
N GLU A 56 -2.72 -14.35 -6.87
CA GLU A 56 -3.88 -15.23 -7.03
C GLU A 56 -3.57 -16.50 -7.83
N GLU A 57 -2.52 -16.51 -8.66
CA GLU A 57 -2.13 -17.70 -9.43
C GLU A 57 -1.59 -18.80 -8.51
N ALA A 58 -1.02 -18.42 -7.37
CA ALA A 58 -0.58 -19.35 -6.34
C ALA A 58 -1.75 -20.05 -5.61
N GLY A 59 -3.01 -19.60 -5.79
CA GLY A 59 -4.19 -20.22 -5.21
C GLY A 59 -4.09 -20.37 -3.69
N GLU A 60 -4.32 -21.57 -3.17
CA GLU A 60 -4.23 -21.87 -1.74
C GLU A 60 -2.81 -21.65 -1.15
N TYR A 61 -1.79 -21.58 -2.01
CA TYR A 61 -0.40 -21.34 -1.62
C TYR A 61 0.00 -19.86 -1.66
N TRP A 62 -0.94 -18.94 -1.81
CA TRP A 62 -0.66 -17.50 -1.91
C TRP A 62 0.24 -16.98 -0.77
N MET A 63 0.11 -17.52 0.45
CA MET A 63 0.97 -17.14 1.59
C MET A 63 2.45 -17.46 1.38
N TRP A 64 2.75 -18.53 0.63
CA TRP A 64 4.11 -18.99 0.35
C TRP A 64 4.72 -18.28 -0.86
N GLY A 65 3.89 -17.79 -1.78
CA GLY A 65 4.30 -17.04 -2.97
C GLY A 65 4.32 -15.52 -2.79
N ALA A 66 3.73 -15.00 -1.71
CA ALA A 66 3.60 -13.56 -1.48
C ALA A 66 4.92 -12.93 -1.01
N SER A 67 5.69 -12.36 -1.95
CA SER A 67 6.77 -11.45 -1.61
C SER A 67 6.24 -10.18 -0.94
N ASP A 68 7.05 -9.53 -0.08
CA ASP A 68 6.73 -8.22 0.49
C ASP A 68 6.32 -7.21 -0.58
N ASN A 69 6.97 -7.26 -1.75
CA ASN A 69 6.64 -6.41 -2.89
C ASN A 69 5.23 -6.67 -3.45
N THR A 70 4.77 -7.91 -3.44
CA THR A 70 3.39 -8.24 -3.82
C THR A 70 2.41 -7.70 -2.77
N LEU A 71 2.67 -7.97 -1.49
CA LEU A 71 1.77 -7.57 -0.41
C LEU A 71 1.67 -6.04 -0.25
N LEU A 72 2.76 -5.31 -0.49
CA LEU A 72 2.88 -3.88 -0.25
C LEU A 72 2.85 -3.01 -1.52
N GLY A 73 2.99 -3.60 -2.70
CA GLY A 73 3.21 -2.83 -3.93
C GLY A 73 2.66 -3.46 -5.21
N LYS A 74 1.74 -4.43 -5.10
CA LYS A 74 1.13 -5.04 -6.27
C LYS A 74 0.41 -3.98 -7.11
N PHE A 75 0.82 -3.91 -8.38
CA PHE A 75 0.22 -3.09 -9.42
C PHE A 75 0.39 -3.77 -10.78
N PRO A 76 -0.62 -3.76 -11.68
CA PRO A 76 -1.96 -3.20 -11.49
C PRO A 76 -2.82 -4.02 -10.52
N ALA A 77 -3.94 -3.43 -10.08
CA ALA A 77 -4.96 -4.13 -9.31
C ALA A 77 -5.53 -5.32 -10.11
N THR A 78 -5.67 -6.47 -9.46
CA THR A 78 -6.31 -7.67 -10.01
C THR A 78 -7.80 -7.70 -9.69
N LYS A 79 -8.55 -8.40 -10.54
CA LYS A 79 -10.00 -8.60 -10.43
C LYS A 79 -10.32 -10.03 -10.82
N GLY A 80 -11.51 -10.47 -10.46
CA GLY A 80 -12.06 -11.76 -10.83
C GLY A 80 -12.16 -12.70 -9.65
N LYS A 81 -12.35 -13.99 -9.96
CA LYS A 81 -12.59 -15.00 -8.94
C LYS A 81 -11.33 -15.38 -8.20
N PHE A 82 -11.44 -15.44 -6.89
CA PHE A 82 -10.49 -16.07 -6.01
C PHE A 82 -11.26 -16.86 -4.95
N TYR A 83 -10.63 -17.88 -4.36
CA TYR A 83 -11.31 -18.75 -3.40
C TYR A 83 -11.62 -18.06 -2.06
N LYS A 84 -11.08 -16.86 -1.85
CA LYS A 84 -11.36 -15.95 -0.73
C LYS A 84 -11.63 -14.54 -1.24
N THR A 85 -12.30 -13.74 -0.42
CA THR A 85 -12.40 -12.30 -0.66
C THR A 85 -11.09 -11.61 -0.33
N ILE A 86 -10.53 -10.83 -1.25
CA ILE A 86 -9.35 -10.00 -1.04
C ILE A 86 -9.80 -8.55 -0.81
N ILE A 87 -9.34 -7.95 0.28
CA ILE A 87 -9.62 -6.57 0.65
C ILE A 87 -8.28 -5.84 0.65
N ALA A 88 -8.10 -4.94 -0.32
CA ALA A 88 -6.83 -4.27 -0.60
C ALA A 88 -6.97 -2.74 -0.63
N GLY A 89 -5.85 -2.06 -0.38
CA GLY A 89 -5.65 -0.65 -0.66
C GLY A 89 -4.66 -0.49 -1.81
N HIS A 90 -3.72 0.45 -1.65
CA HIS A 90 -2.63 0.81 -2.55
C HIS A 90 -3.08 1.45 -3.87
N VAL A 91 -3.98 0.79 -4.59
CA VAL A 91 -4.53 1.28 -5.85
C VAL A 91 -5.77 2.13 -5.59
N GLY A 92 -5.68 3.40 -5.98
CA GLY A 92 -6.78 4.35 -5.83
C GLY A 92 -8.05 3.88 -6.55
N THR A 93 -9.19 3.86 -5.85
CA THR A 93 -10.47 3.36 -6.42
C THR A 93 -10.94 4.14 -7.64
N CYS A 94 -10.57 5.42 -7.74
CA CYS A 94 -10.86 6.30 -8.88
C CYS A 94 -9.98 6.04 -10.12
N SER A 95 -8.98 5.15 -10.01
CA SER A 95 -7.98 4.90 -11.05
C SER A 95 -8.59 4.20 -12.27
N ARG A 96 -7.86 4.25 -13.39
CA ARG A 96 -8.26 3.56 -14.64
C ARG A 96 -8.37 2.05 -14.45
N ASP A 97 -7.55 1.47 -13.56
CA ASP A 97 -7.53 0.03 -13.32
C ASP A 97 -8.75 -0.43 -12.51
N LEU A 98 -9.44 0.48 -11.80
CA LEU A 98 -10.62 0.19 -10.98
C LEU A 98 -11.89 0.81 -11.57
N ALA A 99 -12.39 1.93 -11.03
CA ALA A 99 -13.65 2.55 -11.46
C ALA A 99 -13.54 3.32 -12.78
N ALA A 100 -12.31 3.69 -13.20
CA ALA A 100 -12.06 4.59 -14.32
C ALA A 100 -12.83 5.93 -14.26
N ASP A 101 -13.17 6.36 -13.05
CA ASP A 101 -13.91 7.58 -12.76
C ASP A 101 -13.20 8.35 -11.64
N ARG A 102 -12.69 9.54 -11.97
CA ARG A 102 -11.95 10.39 -11.02
C ARG A 102 -12.81 10.93 -9.87
N SER A 103 -14.13 10.93 -10.02
CA SER A 103 -15.08 11.34 -8.98
C SER A 103 -15.45 10.20 -8.03
N TYR A 104 -15.06 8.96 -8.36
CA TYR A 104 -15.32 7.80 -7.54
C TYR A 104 -14.41 7.79 -6.30
N HIS A 105 -15.02 7.71 -5.12
CA HIS A 105 -14.32 7.77 -3.83
C HIS A 105 -14.82 6.74 -2.81
N ASP A 106 -15.70 5.83 -3.25
CA ASP A 106 -16.26 4.77 -2.41
C ASP A 106 -15.39 3.49 -2.47
N VAL A 107 -15.84 2.46 -1.76
CA VAL A 107 -15.26 1.12 -1.80
C VAL A 107 -15.59 0.47 -3.15
N TYR A 108 -14.57 0.19 -3.94
CA TYR A 108 -14.73 -0.50 -5.20
C TYR A 108 -14.85 -2.00 -4.97
N TYR A 109 -15.92 -2.61 -5.48
CA TYR A 109 -16.07 -4.06 -5.56
C TYR A 109 -16.06 -4.46 -7.04
N ASP A 110 -15.28 -5.48 -7.38
CA ASP A 110 -15.15 -5.96 -8.76
C ASP A 110 -16.31 -6.85 -9.24
N GLY A 111 -17.25 -7.20 -8.35
CA GLY A 111 -18.36 -8.11 -8.64
C GLY A 111 -18.03 -9.59 -8.39
N GLU A 112 -16.81 -9.91 -7.98
CA GLU A 112 -16.34 -11.27 -7.75
C GLU A 112 -15.70 -11.37 -6.36
N SER A 113 -14.37 -11.24 -6.26
CA SER A 113 -13.62 -11.53 -5.02
C SER A 113 -12.83 -10.35 -4.48
N HIS A 114 -12.79 -9.19 -5.13
CA HIS A 114 -11.87 -8.11 -4.77
C HIS A 114 -12.59 -6.83 -4.36
N TYR A 115 -12.23 -6.34 -3.17
CA TYR A 115 -12.60 -5.03 -2.65
C TYR A 115 -11.38 -4.13 -2.57
N TYR A 116 -11.50 -2.89 -3.05
CA TYR A 116 -10.47 -1.86 -2.94
C TYR A 116 -11.00 -0.66 -2.16
N ILE A 117 -10.24 -0.21 -1.17
CA ILE A 117 -10.69 0.82 -0.20
C ILE A 117 -9.87 2.11 -0.24
N ASP A 118 -8.78 2.16 -1.01
CA ASP A 118 -7.91 3.34 -1.01
C ASP A 118 -8.47 4.45 -1.89
N ARG A 119 -8.80 5.57 -1.24
CA ARG A 119 -9.24 6.77 -1.93
C ARG A 119 -8.02 7.51 -2.47
N TYR A 120 -8.06 7.88 -3.75
CA TYR A 120 -7.12 8.85 -4.29
C TYR A 120 -7.60 10.27 -3.98
N SER A 121 -6.79 11.06 -3.27
CA SER A 121 -7.00 12.50 -3.08
C SER A 121 -5.80 13.26 -3.64
N ARG A 122 -6.04 14.24 -4.52
CA ARG A 122 -4.99 15.08 -5.13
C ARG A 122 -4.59 16.30 -4.28
N ASN A 123 -4.94 16.34 -3.00
CA ASN A 123 -4.76 17.54 -2.17
C ASN A 123 -3.76 17.32 -1.02
N ILE A 124 -2.54 16.88 -1.35
CA ILE A 124 -1.34 16.98 -0.50
C ILE A 124 -0.16 17.46 -1.33
#